data_AF-A0A1F8ZP48-F1
#
_entry.id   AF-A0A1F8ZP48-F1
#
_cell.length_a   1.000
_cell.length_b   1.000
_cell.length_c   1.000
_cell.angle_alpha   90.00
_cell.angle_beta   90.00
_cell.angle_gamma   90.00
#
_symmetry.space_group_name_H-M   'P 1'
#
loop_
_entity.id
_entity.type
_entity.pdbx_description
1 polymer ?
#
loop_
_entity_poly.entity_id
_entity_poly.type
_entity_poly.pdbx_seq_one_letter_code
_entity_poly.pdbx_strand_id
1 'polypeptide(L)'
;MAAEEGARASDSGVIFFTAIAIAAGIGIGIGVFGAAIGQGQAVRGAVEGIARNPGASGKILTTMLVGLAMIESLAIYALVIALILIYANPLIKYIVG
;
A
#
# COMPACT_ATOMS: atom_id res chain seq x y z
N MET A 1 -1.63 -31.31 -35.56
CA MET A 1 -0.73 -31.61 -34.42
C MET A 1 0.58 -30.80 -34.45
N ALA A 2 0.73 -29.75 -35.27
CA ALA A 2 1.92 -28.87 -35.26
C ALA A 2 1.55 -27.37 -35.20
N ALA A 3 0.30 -27.04 -34.85
CA ALA A 3 -0.22 -25.67 -34.82
C ALA A 3 -0.62 -25.20 -33.41
N GLU A 4 -0.47 -26.03 -32.37
CA GLU A 4 -0.82 -25.67 -30.98
C GLU A 4 0.39 -25.19 -30.15
N GLU A 5 1.61 -25.35 -30.64
CA GLU A 5 2.83 -24.99 -29.89
C GLU A 5 3.14 -23.47 -29.88
N GLY A 6 2.42 -22.67 -30.68
CA GLY A 6 2.61 -21.21 -30.75
C GLY A 6 1.77 -20.36 -29.79
N ALA A 7 0.85 -20.97 -29.02
CA ALA A 7 -0.15 -20.24 -28.22
C ALA A 7 0.08 -20.23 -26.70
N ARG A 8 1.08 -20.96 -26.19
CA ARG A 8 1.42 -21.01 -24.77
C ARG A 8 2.68 -20.19 -24.46
N ALA A 9 2.57 -18.87 -24.40
CA ALA A 9 3.28 -18.20 -23.32
C ALA A 9 2.74 -18.81 -22.03
N SER A 10 3.56 -19.64 -21.36
CA SER A 10 3.20 -20.57 -20.27
C SER A 10 1.97 -20.12 -19.45
N ASP A 11 0.86 -20.88 -19.50
CA ASP A 11 -0.35 -20.67 -18.67
C ASP A 11 0.03 -20.38 -17.20
N SER A 12 1.06 -21.08 -16.71
CA SER A 12 1.60 -20.92 -15.36
C SER A 12 2.20 -19.54 -15.10
N GLY A 13 2.85 -18.93 -16.10
CA GLY A 13 3.41 -17.58 -16.00
C GLY A 13 2.32 -16.52 -15.91
N VAL A 14 1.28 -16.62 -16.75
CA VAL A 14 0.13 -15.70 -16.71
C VAL A 14 -0.60 -15.79 -15.37
N ILE A 15 -0.85 -17.00 -14.87
CA ILE A 15 -1.47 -17.23 -13.56
C ILE A 15 -0.61 -16.65 -12.44
N PHE A 16 0.71 -16.84 -12.48
CA PHE A 16 1.64 -16.32 -11.47
C PHE A 16 1.61 -14.78 -11.40
N PHE A 17 1.77 -14.10 -12.54
CA PHE A 17 1.75 -12.63 -12.57
C PHE A 17 0.38 -12.08 -12.19
N THR A 18 -0.71 -12.75 -12.57
CA THR A 18 -2.07 -12.38 -12.17
C THR A 18 -2.27 -12.50 -10.66
N ALA A 19 -1.81 -13.60 -10.05
CA ALA A 19 -1.87 -13.81 -8.61
C ALA A 19 -1.08 -12.75 -7.84
N ILE A 20 0.11 -12.39 -8.32
CA ILE A 20 0.92 -11.29 -7.76
C ILE A 20 0.19 -9.96 -7.85
N ALA A 21 -0.39 -9.61 -9.00
CA ALA A 21 -1.09 -8.35 -9.18
C ALA A 21 -2.28 -8.23 -8.20
N ILE A 22 -3.04 -9.32 -8.03
CA ILE A 22 -4.15 -9.39 -7.08
C ILE A 22 -3.64 -9.25 -5.63
N ALA A 23 -2.59 -10.01 -5.26
CA ALA A 23 -2.02 -9.97 -3.92
C ALA A 23 -1.45 -8.59 -3.58
N ALA A 24 -0.75 -7.95 -4.52
CA ALA A 24 -0.21 -6.60 -4.35
C ALA A 24 -1.34 -5.57 -4.20
N GLY A 25 -2.37 -5.63 -5.04
CA GLY A 25 -3.53 -4.72 -4.97
C GLY A 25 -4.34 -4.86 -3.68
N ILE A 26 -4.59 -6.08 -3.24
CA ILE A 26 -5.28 -6.33 -1.96
C ILE A 26 -4.40 -5.92 -0.78
N GLY A 27 -3.11 -6.28 -0.80
CA GLY A 27 -2.16 -5.97 0.27
C GLY A 27 -2.03 -4.47 0.51
N ILE A 28 -1.82 -3.67 -0.55
CA ILE A 28 -1.78 -2.22 -0.42
C ILE A 28 -3.14 -1.64 -0.02
N GLY A 29 -4.25 -2.16 -0.58
CA GLY A 29 -5.59 -1.71 -0.26
C GLY A 29 -5.92 -1.84 1.24
N ILE A 30 -5.59 -2.98 1.84
CA ILE A 30 -5.78 -3.21 3.27
C ILE A 30 -4.86 -2.31 4.11
N GLY A 31 -3.58 -2.19 3.72
CA GLY A 31 -2.62 -1.34 4.43
C GLY A 31 -3.03 0.14 4.46
N VAL A 32 -3.43 0.68 3.30
CA VAL A 32 -3.87 2.07 3.17
C VAL A 32 -5.22 2.29 3.85
N PHE A 33 -6.10 1.30 3.90
CA PHE A 33 -7.38 1.41 4.61
C PHE A 33 -7.18 1.70 6.11
N GLY A 34 -6.26 0.99 6.76
CA GLY A 34 -5.91 1.25 8.16
C GLY A 34 -5.31 2.65 8.35
N ALA A 35 -4.43 3.07 7.45
CA ALA A 35 -3.84 4.40 7.48
C ALA A 35 -4.91 5.50 7.33
N ALA A 36 -5.83 5.36 6.38
CA ALA A 36 -6.90 6.32 6.14
C ALA A 36 -7.80 6.52 7.36
N ILE A 37 -8.14 5.43 8.08
CA ILE A 37 -8.92 5.51 9.33
C ILE A 37 -8.12 6.27 10.40
N GLY A 38 -6.86 5.89 10.61
CA GLY A 38 -6.00 6.54 11.61
C GLY A 38 -5.81 8.03 11.35
N GLN A 39 -5.56 8.40 10.09
CA GLN A 39 -5.42 9.79 9.68
C GLN A 39 -6.71 10.59 9.85
N GLY A 40 -7.86 10.02 9.45
CA GLY A 40 -9.16 10.64 9.65
C GLY A 40 -9.47 10.93 11.12
N GLN A 41 -9.15 9.99 12.01
CA GLN A 41 -9.29 10.18 13.46
C GLN A 41 -8.34 11.24 14.00
N ALA A 42 -7.08 11.24 13.58
CA ALA A 42 -6.09 12.24 14.00
C ALA A 42 -6.50 13.66 13.58
N VAL A 43 -6.94 13.84 12.33
CA VAL A 43 -7.43 15.13 11.81
C VAL A 43 -8.67 15.59 12.55
N ARG A 44 -9.64 14.69 12.78
CA ARG A 44 -10.85 15.01 13.55
C ARG A 44 -10.49 15.50 14.96
N GLY A 45 -9.64 14.76 15.66
CA GLY A 45 -9.19 15.13 17.01
C GLY A 45 -8.46 16.48 17.04
N ALA A 46 -7.66 16.77 16.02
CA ALA A 46 -6.99 18.06 15.88
C ALA A 46 -7.99 19.22 15.68
N VAL A 47 -8.96 19.06 14.77
CA VAL A 47 -9.98 20.09 14.50
C VAL A 47 -10.83 20.36 15.74
N GLU A 48 -11.31 19.31 16.43
CA GLU A 48 -12.06 19.46 17.69
C GLU A 48 -11.21 20.12 18.79
N GLY A 49 -9.93 19.76 18.89
CA GLY A 49 -8.99 20.35 19.83
C GLY A 49 -8.74 21.84 19.57
N ILE A 50 -8.57 22.22 18.31
CA ILE A 50 -8.38 23.61 17.87
C ILE A 50 -9.64 24.43 18.14
N ALA A 51 -10.83 23.90 17.84
CA ALA A 51 -12.08 24.58 18.09
C ALA A 51 -12.29 24.90 19.58
N ARG A 52 -11.88 23.99 20.48
CA ARG A 52 -11.96 24.18 21.93
C ARG A 52 -10.87 25.10 22.47
N ASN A 53 -9.67 25.07 21.88
CA ASN A 53 -8.51 25.85 22.35
C ASN A 53 -7.77 26.51 21.17
N PRO A 54 -8.30 27.61 20.59
CA PRO A 54 -7.70 28.25 19.41
C PRO A 54 -6.25 28.72 19.62
N GLY A 55 -5.91 29.15 20.84
CA GLY A 55 -4.57 29.59 21.20
C GLY A 55 -3.51 28.48 21.19
N ALA A 56 -3.92 27.21 21.21
CA ALA A 56 -3.02 26.05 21.14
C ALA A 56 -2.87 25.48 19.71
N SER A 57 -3.48 26.11 18.70
CA SER A 57 -3.59 25.58 17.34
C SER A 57 -2.25 25.18 16.72
N GLY A 58 -1.22 26.02 16.84
CA GLY A 58 0.11 25.71 16.32
C GLY A 58 0.70 24.42 16.90
N LYS A 59 0.59 24.22 18.23
CA LYS A 59 1.11 23.01 18.89
C LYS A 59 0.31 21.77 18.49
N ILE A 60 -1.02 21.88 18.40
CA ILE A 60 -1.90 20.79 17.97
C ILE A 60 -1.56 20.35 16.54
N LEU A 61 -1.39 21.29 15.61
CA LEU A 61 -1.02 20.99 14.23
C LEU A 61 0.34 20.29 14.14
N THR A 62 1.35 20.75 14.88
CA THR A 62 2.67 20.09 14.90
C THR A 62 2.56 18.65 15.41
N THR A 63 1.86 18.40 16.51
CA THR A 63 1.68 17.04 17.04
C THR A 63 0.87 16.17 16.08
N MET A 64 -0.18 16.71 15.47
CA MET A 64 -0.97 16.01 14.45
C MET A 64 -0.09 15.60 13.26
N LEU A 65 0.71 16.51 12.70
CA LEU A 65 1.57 16.21 11.56
C LEU A 65 2.61 15.13 11.87
N VAL A 66 3.21 15.14 13.07
CA VAL A 66 4.12 14.06 13.50
C VAL A 66 3.38 12.72 13.57
N GLY A 67 2.17 12.69 14.13
CA GLY A 67 1.35 11.49 14.17
C GLY A 67 0.95 10.99 12.77
N LEU A 68 0.53 11.90 11.89
CA LEU A 68 0.20 11.58 10.50
C LEU A 68 1.40 11.02 9.75
N ALA A 69 2.61 11.57 9.95
CA ALA A 69 3.83 11.05 9.34
C ALA A 69 4.17 9.62 9.80
N MET A 70 3.92 9.30 11.06
CA MET A 70 4.10 7.93 11.57
C MET A 70 3.08 6.96 10.97
N ILE A 71 1.81 7.37 10.83
CA ILE A 71 0.77 6.57 10.17
C ILE A 71 1.11 6.35 8.70
N GLU A 72 1.59 7.40 8.02
CA GLU A 72 1.94 7.35 6.60
C GLU A 72 3.08 6.37 6.33
N SER A 73 4.03 6.20 7.26
CA SER A 73 5.12 5.24 7.11
C SER A 73 4.62 3.80 6.90
N LEU A 74 3.49 3.43 7.51
CA LEU A 74 2.86 2.12 7.34
C LEU A 74 2.26 1.96 5.93
N ALA A 75 1.61 3.02 5.43
CA ALA A 75 1.09 3.04 4.06
C ALA A 75 2.23 2.93 3.04
N ILE A 76 3.34 3.63 3.28
CA ILE A 76 4.55 3.55 2.44
C ILE A 76 5.16 2.16 2.48
N TYR A 77 5.20 1.47 3.63
CA TYR A 77 5.67 0.08 3.68
C TYR A 77 4.80 -0.85 2.84
N ALA A 78 3.47 -0.72 2.91
CA ALA A 78 2.57 -1.49 2.07
C ALA A 78 2.77 -1.21 0.57
N LEU A 79 2.96 0.07 0.20
CA LEU A 79 3.28 0.48 -1.16
C LEU A 79 4.61 -0.11 -1.63
N VAL A 80 5.66 -0.03 -0.83
CA VAL A 80 6.99 -0.55 -1.17
C VAL A 80 6.93 -2.05 -1.41
N ILE A 81 6.24 -2.82 -0.56
CA ILE A 81 6.07 -4.26 -0.77
C ILE A 81 5.30 -4.55 -2.05
N ALA A 82 4.22 -3.82 -2.33
CA ALA A 82 3.47 -3.97 -3.58
C ALA A 82 4.34 -3.68 -4.82
N LEU A 83 5.16 -2.62 -4.78
CA LEU A 83 6.09 -2.27 -5.85
C LEU A 83 7.17 -3.34 -6.03
N ILE A 84 7.71 -3.89 -4.94
CA ILE A 84 8.69 -4.99 -4.99
C ILE A 84 8.04 -6.21 -5.65
N LEU A 85 6.82 -6.58 -5.28
CA LEU A 85 6.13 -7.73 -5.86
C LEU A 85 5.87 -7.57 -7.36
N ILE A 86 5.60 -6.35 -7.84
CA ILE A 86 5.29 -6.09 -9.25
C ILE A 86 6.56 -5.92 -10.09
N TYR A 87 7.55 -5.16 -9.61
CA TYR A 87 8.69 -4.73 -10.41
C TYR A 87 10.03 -5.40 -10.06
N ALA A 88 10.17 -5.92 -8.84
CA ALA A 88 11.41 -6.49 -8.34
C ALA A 88 11.17 -7.85 -7.67
N ASN A 89 10.28 -8.65 -8.24
CA ASN A 89 9.79 -9.85 -7.58
C ASN A 89 10.93 -10.86 -7.38
N PRO A 90 11.28 -11.22 -6.14
CA PRO A 90 12.40 -12.13 -5.88
C PRO A 90 12.14 -13.56 -6.37
N LEU A 91 10.87 -13.92 -6.60
CA LEU A 91 10.47 -15.27 -6.97
C LEU A 91 10.58 -15.56 -8.47
N ILE A 92 10.75 -14.53 -9.32
CA ILE A 92 10.89 -14.70 -10.78
C ILE A 92 12.06 -15.64 -11.13
N LYS A 93 13.15 -15.59 -10.35
CA LYS A 93 14.33 -16.45 -10.54
C LYS A 93 14.04 -17.95 -10.46
N TYR A 94 12.97 -18.35 -9.77
CA TYR A 94 12.59 -19.76 -9.62
C TYR A 94 11.57 -20.23 -10.67
N ILE A 95 11.01 -19.32 -11.47
CA ILE A 95 9.99 -19.62 -12.50
C ILE A 95 10.58 -19.53 -13.90
N VAL A 96 11.51 -18.60 -14.11
CA VAL A 96 12.17 -18.35 -15.41
C VAL A 96 13.58 -18.96 -15.43
N GLY A 97 13.88 -19.85 -14.48
CA GLY A 97 15.13 -20.62 -14.39
C GLY A 97 14.99 -22.01 -14.98
#